data_AF-A0A433QWR0-F1
#
_entry.id   AF-A0A433QWR0-F1
#
_cell.length_a   1.000
_cell.length_b   1.000
_cell.length_c   1.000
_cell.angle_alpha   90.00
_cell.angle_beta   90.00
_cell.angle_gamma   90.00
#
_symmetry.space_group_name_H-M   'P 1'
#
loop_
_entity.id
_entity.type
_entity.pdbx_description
1 polymer ?
#
loop_
_entity_poly.entity_id
_entity_poly.type
_entity_poly.pdbx_seq_one_letter_code
_entity_poly.pdbx_strand_id
1 'polypeptide(L)'
;MAYDIFGSWSIQTGPNAPFNAVGGEPFGFAAPSGGNMFAPHALTIPKGDSDDTPWADPCGLPEVFSSIWKWKYLRNQEVLTQGVRTWDEAGKTPWLFNSTTMMFISYDNPDSLKVNVDLHQRAELGRRHGLESDSRCVMACPSVKYI
;
A
#
# COMPACT_ATOMS: atom_id res chain seq x y z
N MET A 1 13.11 -2.19 -2.85
CA MET A 1 12.19 -1.18 -2.26
C MET A 1 10.83 -1.49 -2.84
N ALA A 2 9.95 -2.14 -2.07
CA ALA A 2 8.64 -2.63 -2.52
C ALA A 2 7.52 -1.70 -1.98
N TYR A 3 7.69 -0.40 -2.21
CA TYR A 3 6.82 0.70 -1.81
C TYR A 3 7.08 1.86 -2.79
N ASP A 4 6.33 2.97 -2.68
CA ASP A 4 6.36 4.10 -3.63
C ASP A 4 5.86 3.70 -5.02
N ILE A 5 4.85 2.82 -5.06
CA ILE A 5 4.20 2.38 -6.31
C ILE A 5 3.15 3.41 -6.79
N PHE A 6 2.41 4.02 -5.85
CA PHE A 6 1.42 5.06 -6.10
C PHE A 6 1.61 6.21 -5.12
N GLY A 7 1.46 7.45 -5.57
CA GLY A 7 1.61 8.61 -4.71
C GLY A 7 1.02 9.88 -5.33
N SER A 8 1.48 11.04 -4.85
CA SER A 8 1.05 12.35 -5.34
C SER A 8 1.39 12.62 -6.81
N TRP A 9 2.27 11.81 -7.39
CA TRP A 9 2.64 11.85 -8.82
C TRP A 9 1.75 10.99 -9.72
N SER A 10 0.93 10.10 -9.16
CA SER A 10 0.05 9.20 -9.92
C SER A 10 -1.22 9.93 -10.33
N ILE A 11 -1.76 9.72 -11.54
CA ILE A 11 -3.01 10.39 -11.97
C ILE A 11 -4.27 9.80 -11.30
N GLN A 12 -4.17 8.62 -10.71
CA GLN A 12 -5.22 7.97 -9.93
C GLN A 12 -4.72 7.60 -8.52
N THR A 13 -5.64 7.49 -7.58
CA THR A 13 -5.39 6.89 -6.27
C THR A 13 -5.07 5.40 -6.42
N GLY A 14 -4.24 4.88 -5.52
CA GLY A 14 -3.86 3.47 -5.54
C GLY A 14 -3.04 3.08 -4.31
N PRO A 15 -2.68 1.80 -4.19
CA PRO A 15 -1.95 1.30 -3.04
C PRO A 15 -0.46 1.61 -3.18
N ASN A 16 0.14 2.23 -2.16
CA ASN A 16 1.55 2.61 -2.21
C ASN A 16 2.50 1.40 -2.13
N ALA A 17 2.11 0.37 -1.39
CA ALA A 17 2.92 -0.82 -1.12
C ALA A 17 2.05 -2.10 -1.14
N PRO A 18 1.43 -2.45 -2.29
CA PRO A 18 0.64 -3.66 -2.38
C PRO A 18 1.54 -4.89 -2.37
N PHE A 19 1.08 -5.95 -1.71
CA PHE A 19 1.77 -7.24 -1.72
C PHE A 19 1.68 -7.90 -3.12
N ASN A 20 0.47 -7.96 -3.68
CA ASN A 20 0.26 -8.44 -5.05
C ASN A 20 0.09 -7.25 -6.01
N ALA A 21 0.41 -7.47 -7.28
CA ALA A 21 0.07 -6.51 -8.32
C ALA A 21 -1.46 -6.29 -8.36
N VAL A 22 -1.85 -5.02 -8.36
CA VAL A 22 -3.24 -4.55 -8.41
C VAL A 22 -3.33 -3.48 -9.49
N GLY A 23 -4.34 -3.58 -10.37
CA GLY A 23 -4.41 -2.79 -11.60
C GLY A 23 -4.75 -1.32 -11.37
N GLY A 24 -4.18 -0.39 -12.15
CA GLY A 24 -4.50 1.05 -12.01
C GLY A 24 -3.65 2.04 -12.81
N GLU A 25 -2.48 1.68 -13.34
CA GLU A 25 -1.63 2.56 -14.18
C GLU A 25 -0.78 1.70 -15.16
N PRO A 26 -0.21 2.24 -16.26
CA PRO A 26 0.35 1.45 -17.38
C PRO A 26 1.57 0.57 -17.07
N PHE A 27 2.09 0.60 -15.84
CA PHE A 27 3.19 -0.24 -15.38
C PHE A 27 2.78 -1.32 -14.35
N GLY A 28 1.49 -1.45 -14.04
CA GLY A 28 0.94 -2.52 -13.21
C GLY A 28 0.46 -3.70 -14.04
N PHE A 29 1.22 -4.81 -14.08
CA PHE A 29 0.78 -6.08 -14.68
C PHE A 29 -0.25 -6.78 -13.78
N ALA A 30 -1.47 -6.24 -13.67
CA ALA A 30 -2.63 -6.97 -13.15
C ALA A 30 -3.93 -6.32 -13.64
N ALA A 31 -4.89 -7.16 -14.03
CA ALA A 31 -6.25 -6.73 -14.34
C ALA A 31 -6.94 -6.15 -13.08
N PRO A 32 -7.86 -5.18 -13.22
CA PRO A 32 -8.57 -4.58 -12.10
C PRO A 32 -9.56 -5.60 -11.54
N SER A 33 -9.17 -6.39 -10.54
CA SER A 33 -10.10 -7.25 -9.82
C SER A 33 -10.70 -6.46 -8.66
N GLY A 34 -11.82 -5.78 -8.92
CA GLY A 34 -12.74 -5.29 -7.88
C GLY A 34 -12.44 -3.89 -7.36
N GLY A 35 -13.16 -2.91 -7.91
CA GLY A 35 -13.00 -1.50 -7.55
C GLY A 35 -13.33 -1.15 -6.11
N ASN A 36 -12.54 -0.21 -5.57
CA ASN A 36 -12.94 0.81 -4.58
C ASN A 36 -11.78 1.77 -4.23
N MET A 37 -10.52 1.39 -4.48
CA MET A 37 -9.36 2.26 -4.18
C MET A 37 -8.87 3.13 -5.35
N PHE A 38 -9.22 2.78 -6.60
CA PHE A 38 -8.78 3.50 -7.80
C PHE A 38 -9.83 4.54 -8.21
N ALA A 39 -9.46 5.81 -8.15
CA ALA A 39 -10.25 6.95 -8.57
C ALA A 39 -9.33 8.08 -9.05
N PRO A 40 -9.79 9.02 -9.89
CA PRO A 40 -9.01 10.20 -10.24
C PRO A 40 -8.57 10.95 -8.98
N HIS A 41 -7.27 11.26 -8.86
CA HIS A 41 -6.75 12.04 -7.74
C HIS A 41 -6.79 13.55 -8.05
N ALA A 42 -6.88 14.37 -7.01
CA ALA A 42 -6.73 15.82 -7.14
C ALA A 42 -5.25 16.20 -7.25
N LEU A 43 -4.90 17.11 -8.16
CA LEU A 43 -3.53 17.63 -8.32
C LEU A 43 -3.03 18.46 -7.11
N THR A 44 -3.94 18.79 -6.19
CA THR A 44 -3.59 19.48 -4.94
C THR A 44 -2.98 18.46 -3.98
N ILE A 45 -1.74 18.69 -3.57
CA ILE A 45 -1.01 17.83 -2.63
C ILE A 45 -1.42 18.19 -1.20
N PRO A 46 -2.23 17.37 -0.49
CA PRO A 46 -2.64 17.67 0.87
C PRO A 46 -1.46 17.59 1.84
N LYS A 47 -1.55 18.34 2.94
CA LYS A 47 -0.63 18.19 4.06
C LYS A 47 -0.76 16.78 4.64
N GLY A 48 0.39 16.16 4.87
CA GLY A 48 0.56 14.90 5.59
C GLY A 48 0.46 15.08 7.10
N ASP A 49 1.37 14.42 7.82
CA ASP A 49 1.40 14.47 9.29
C ASP A 49 1.83 15.84 9.88
N SER A 50 1.94 15.92 11.22
CA SER A 50 2.30 17.19 11.89
C SER A 50 3.70 17.68 11.55
N ASP A 51 4.60 16.77 11.19
CA ASP A 51 5.98 17.09 10.81
C ASP A 51 6.09 17.37 9.30
N ASP A 52 5.00 17.26 8.54
CA ASP A 52 4.99 17.58 7.11
C ASP A 52 5.02 19.10 6.93
N THR A 53 6.20 19.60 6.62
CA THR A 53 6.46 21.01 6.30
C THR A 53 6.68 21.14 4.79
N PRO A 54 6.21 22.23 4.15
CA PRO A 54 6.51 22.48 2.75
C PRO A 54 8.02 22.47 2.53
N TRP A 55 8.45 21.82 1.45
CA TRP A 55 9.86 21.77 1.08
C TRP A 55 10.02 22.05 -0.42
N ALA A 56 11.02 22.87 -0.75
CA ALA A 56 11.36 23.20 -2.13
C ALA A 56 12.37 22.19 -2.67
N ASP A 57 12.09 21.65 -3.85
CA ASP A 57 13.05 20.81 -4.56
C ASP A 57 14.29 21.64 -4.97
N PRO A 58 15.53 21.13 -4.78
CA PRO A 58 16.76 21.77 -5.24
C PRO A 58 16.77 22.15 -6.74
N CYS A 59 15.90 21.53 -7.55
CA CYS A 59 15.71 21.83 -8.96
C CYS A 59 14.84 23.09 -9.20
N GLY A 60 14.47 23.84 -8.15
CA GLY A 60 13.75 25.11 -8.25
C GLY A 60 12.23 24.97 -8.38
N LEU A 61 11.67 23.84 -7.95
CA LEU A 61 10.22 23.65 -7.89
C LEU A 61 9.64 24.38 -6.65
N PRO A 62 8.38 24.84 -6.71
CA PRO A 62 7.73 25.50 -5.59
C PRO A 62 7.67 24.59 -4.36
N GLU A 63 7.65 25.21 -3.17
CA GLU A 63 7.45 24.49 -1.91
C GLU A 63 6.08 23.80 -1.90
N VAL A 64 6.11 22.48 -1.73
CA VAL A 64 4.89 21.66 -1.61
C VAL A 64 5.00 20.76 -0.39
N PHE A 65 3.84 20.37 0.14
CA PHE A 65 3.76 19.30 1.14
C PHE A 65 4.12 17.95 0.51
N SER A 66 4.43 16.95 1.33
CA SER A 66 4.76 15.61 0.83
C SER A 66 3.55 14.69 0.70
N SER A 67 2.44 15.00 1.39
CA SER A 67 1.31 14.08 1.62
C SER A 67 1.69 12.77 2.31
N ILE A 68 2.87 12.69 2.92
CA ILE A 68 3.36 11.50 3.59
C ILE A 68 2.87 11.48 5.03
N TRP A 69 2.34 10.33 5.44
CA TRP A 69 1.93 10.07 6.81
C TRP A 69 2.84 9.04 7.46
N LYS A 70 3.63 9.46 8.45
CA LYS A 70 4.36 8.49 9.27
C LYS A 70 3.37 7.71 10.14
N TRP A 71 3.55 6.39 10.22
CA TRP A 71 2.69 5.49 11.00
C TRP A 71 2.45 5.93 12.45
N LYS A 72 3.47 6.52 13.10
CA LYS A 72 3.33 7.05 14.47
C LYS A 72 2.27 8.16 14.57
N TYR A 73 2.20 9.06 13.60
CA TYR A 73 1.26 10.18 13.61
C TYR A 73 -0.11 9.80 13.06
N LEU A 74 -0.17 8.88 12.11
CA LEU A 74 -1.44 8.29 11.65
C LEU A 74 -2.27 7.75 12.84
N ARG A 75 -1.58 7.18 13.84
CA ARG A 75 -2.19 6.71 15.10
C ARG A 75 -2.36 7.83 16.12
N ASN A 76 -1.31 8.61 16.40
CA ASN A 76 -1.35 9.62 17.47
C ASN A 76 -2.29 10.79 17.17
N GLN A 77 -2.53 11.13 15.90
CA GLN A 77 -3.48 12.16 15.49
C GLN A 77 -4.88 11.59 15.19
N GLU A 78 -5.11 10.31 15.51
CA GLU A 78 -6.39 9.63 15.36
C GLU A 78 -6.96 9.68 13.93
N VAL A 79 -6.12 9.81 12.91
CA VAL A 79 -6.57 9.91 11.50
C VAL A 79 -7.33 8.66 11.08
N LEU A 80 -6.93 7.50 11.61
CA LEU A 80 -7.60 6.21 11.37
C LEU A 80 -9.07 6.14 11.82
N THR A 81 -9.55 7.06 12.67
CA THR A 81 -10.95 7.12 13.11
C THR A 81 -11.78 8.13 12.33
N GLN A 82 -11.13 9.01 11.56
CA GLN A 82 -11.79 10.11 10.85
C GLN A 82 -12.38 9.68 9.49
N GLY A 83 -12.20 8.41 9.09
CA GLY A 83 -12.70 7.89 7.82
C GLY A 83 -13.03 6.41 7.88
N VAL A 84 -13.48 5.88 6.74
CA VAL A 84 -13.80 4.47 6.59
C VAL A 84 -12.54 3.72 6.19
N ARG A 85 -12.15 2.74 7.03
CA ARG A 85 -11.05 1.83 6.74
C ARG A 85 -11.57 0.63 5.96
N THR A 86 -10.92 0.34 4.87
CA THR A 86 -11.26 -0.78 3.99
C THR A 86 -10.01 -1.60 3.73
N TRP A 87 -10.20 -2.90 3.60
CA TRP A 87 -9.13 -3.83 3.23
C TRP A 87 -9.30 -4.22 1.77
N ASP A 88 -8.23 -4.11 0.99
CA ASP A 88 -8.18 -4.70 -0.33
C ASP A 88 -7.60 -6.11 -0.26
N GLU A 89 -8.43 -7.07 -0.66
CA GLU A 89 -8.05 -8.47 -0.65
C GLU A 89 -7.08 -8.84 -1.77
N ALA A 90 -7.09 -8.12 -2.89
CA ALA A 90 -6.22 -8.41 -4.01
C ALA A 90 -4.76 -8.04 -3.65
N GLY A 91 -4.54 -6.78 -3.27
CA GLY A 91 -3.24 -6.23 -2.89
C GLY A 91 -2.81 -6.56 -1.46
N LYS A 92 -3.73 -7.07 -0.63
CA LYS A 92 -3.51 -7.25 0.82
C LYS A 92 -3.09 -5.95 1.51
N THR A 93 -3.77 -4.87 1.12
CA THR A 93 -3.42 -3.50 1.53
C THR A 93 -4.62 -2.83 2.19
N PRO A 94 -4.45 -2.28 3.41
CA PRO A 94 -5.46 -1.44 4.01
C PRO A 94 -5.40 -0.03 3.42
N TRP A 95 -6.55 0.60 3.32
CA TRP A 95 -6.66 2.00 2.96
C TRP A 95 -7.79 2.68 3.74
N LEU A 96 -7.69 3.99 3.87
CA LEU A 96 -8.62 4.85 4.58
C LEU A 96 -9.15 5.89 3.60
N PHE A 97 -10.46 6.10 3.60
CA PHE A 97 -11.08 7.21 2.89
C PHE A 97 -11.97 8.03 3.82
N ASN A 98 -11.74 9.34 3.82
CA ASN A 98 -12.58 10.31 4.51
C ASN A 98 -13.41 11.07 3.47
N SER A 99 -14.73 10.89 3.48
CA SER A 99 -15.64 11.53 2.52
C SER A 99 -15.82 13.04 2.75
N THR A 100 -15.44 13.55 3.93
CA THR A 100 -15.55 14.97 4.27
C THR A 100 -14.35 15.75 3.73
N THR A 101 -13.14 15.21 3.89
CA THR A 101 -11.90 15.84 3.39
C THR A 101 -11.50 15.35 2.00
N MET A 102 -12.19 14.34 1.47
CA MET A 102 -11.83 13.60 0.25
C MET A 102 -10.40 13.03 0.30
N MET A 103 -9.87 12.79 1.51
CA MET A 103 -8.53 12.24 1.68
C MET A 103 -8.56 10.72 1.55
N PHE A 104 -7.67 10.21 0.70
CA PHE A 104 -7.36 8.80 0.55
C PHE A 104 -5.95 8.54 1.11
N ILE A 105 -5.81 7.51 1.95
CA ILE A 105 -4.51 7.09 2.50
C ILE A 105 -4.39 5.58 2.35
N SER A 106 -3.42 5.11 1.57
CA SER A 106 -2.96 3.73 1.60
C SER A 106 -1.77 3.60 2.54
N TYR A 107 -1.70 2.52 3.32
CA TYR A 107 -0.69 2.36 4.36
C TYR A 107 -0.44 0.88 4.68
N ASP A 108 0.59 0.60 5.47
CA ASP A 108 0.83 -0.73 6.05
C ASP A 108 0.38 -0.78 7.51
N ASN A 109 -0.29 -1.87 7.89
CA ASN A 109 -0.70 -2.15 9.26
C ASN A 109 -0.08 -3.48 9.74
N PRO A 110 -0.27 -3.89 11.00
CA PRO A 110 0.26 -5.17 11.47
C PRO A 110 -0.20 -6.39 10.64
N ASP A 111 -1.40 -6.35 10.05
CA ASP A 111 -1.93 -7.45 9.25
C ASP A 111 -1.26 -7.54 7.86
N SER A 112 -1.11 -6.43 7.14
CA SER A 112 -0.41 -6.40 5.85
C SER A 112 1.08 -6.76 6.01
N LEU A 113 1.72 -6.26 7.07
CA LEU A 113 3.10 -6.62 7.38
C LEU A 113 3.23 -8.11 7.74
N LYS A 114 2.25 -8.68 8.45
CA LYS A 114 2.23 -10.12 8.72
C LYS A 114 2.14 -10.94 7.44
N VAL A 115 1.27 -10.54 6.50
CA VAL A 115 1.18 -11.18 5.18
C VAL A 115 2.53 -11.14 4.46
N ASN A 116 3.22 -9.99 4.47
CA ASN A 116 4.54 -9.84 3.87
C ASN A 116 5.59 -10.78 4.52
N VAL A 117 5.64 -10.82 5.86
CA VAL A 117 6.58 -11.67 6.61
C VAL A 117 6.32 -13.15 6.33
N ASP A 118 5.06 -13.58 6.41
CA ASP A 118 4.66 -14.98 6.19
C ASP A 118 5.07 -15.44 4.80
N LEU A 119 5.00 -14.56 3.80
CA LEU A 119 5.35 -14.88 2.41
C LEU A 119 6.85 -14.93 2.19
N HIS A 120 7.62 -14.01 2.76
CA HIS A 120 9.08 -14.12 2.76
C HIS A 120 9.53 -15.42 3.42
N GLN A 121 8.96 -15.79 4.57
CA GLN A 121 9.30 -17.04 5.25
C GLN A 121 8.94 -18.27 4.40
N ARG A 122 7.79 -18.27 3.72
CA ARG A 122 7.40 -19.34 2.80
C ARG A 122 8.33 -19.44 1.58
N ALA A 123 8.73 -18.31 1.00
CA ALA A 123 9.66 -18.28 -0.13
C ALA A 123 11.04 -18.83 0.25
N GLU A 124 11.54 -18.47 1.44
CA GLU A 124 12.80 -19.01 1.98
C GLU A 124 12.72 -20.52 2.22
N LEU A 125 11.62 -21.01 2.80
CA LEU A 125 11.38 -22.45 2.97
C LEU A 125 11.33 -23.17 1.62
N GLY A 126 10.60 -22.62 0.64
CA GLY A 126 10.51 -23.17 -0.71
C GLY A 126 11.88 -23.30 -1.37
N ARG A 127 12.72 -22.26 -1.29
CA ARG A 127 14.10 -22.29 -1.77
C ARG A 127 14.94 -23.36 -1.08
N ARG A 128 14.85 -23.48 0.25
CA ARG A 128 15.61 -24.49 1.02
C ARG A 128 15.24 -25.92 0.64
N HIS A 129 13.98 -26.16 0.31
CA HIS A 129 13.47 -27.47 -0.08
C HIS A 129 13.56 -27.77 -1.58
N GLY A 130 14.20 -26.89 -2.38
CA GLY A 130 14.37 -27.11 -3.82
C GLY A 130 13.06 -27.08 -4.61
N LEU A 131 12.01 -26.47 -4.07
CA LEU A 131 10.74 -26.29 -4.77
C LEU A 131 10.91 -25.11 -5.73
N GLU A 132 11.18 -25.41 -7.00
CA GLU A 132 11.34 -24.43 -8.06
C GLU A 132 9.99 -23.74 -8.39
N SER A 133 10.10 -22.53 -8.93
CA SER A 133 9.09 -21.47 -9.00
C SER A 133 7.85 -21.78 -9.84
N ASP A 134 7.04 -22.76 -9.49
CA ASP A 134 5.65 -22.79 -9.96
C ASP A 134 4.83 -21.89 -9.03
N SER A 135 4.44 -20.72 -9.55
CA SER A 135 3.69 -19.63 -8.89
C SER A 135 2.35 -20.08 -8.27
N ARG A 136 2.00 -21.36 -8.45
CA ARG A 136 0.80 -22.03 -7.93
C ARG A 136 1.04 -22.79 -6.61
N CYS A 137 2.29 -23.05 -6.20
CA CYS A 137 2.59 -23.82 -5.00
C CYS A 137 2.69 -23.00 -3.70
N VAL A 138 2.95 -21.69 -3.76
CA VAL A 138 3.07 -20.85 -2.55
C VAL A 138 1.73 -20.71 -1.79
N MET A 139 0.61 -20.86 -2.51
CA MET A 139 -0.75 -20.80 -1.97
C MET A 139 -1.32 -22.17 -1.57
N ALA A 140 -0.64 -23.27 -1.89
CA ALA A 140 -1.18 -24.63 -1.81
C ALA A 140 -0.36 -25.57 -0.90
N CYS A 141 0.24 -25.07 0.17
CA CYS A 141 0.70 -25.94 1.25
C CYS A 141 -0.38 -25.99 2.35
N PRO A 142 -1.37 -26.92 2.26
CA PRO A 142 -2.26 -27.16 3.38
C PRO A 142 -1.40 -27.68 4.53
N SER A 143 -1.41 -26.94 5.65
CA SER A 143 -1.02 -27.37 7.00
C SER A 143 -0.32 -28.73 7.05
N VAL A 144 1.01 -28.72 7.03
CA VAL A 144 1.82 -29.89 7.38
C VAL A 144 1.40 -30.31 8.79
N LYS A 145 0.51 -31.30 8.88
CA LYS A 145 0.29 -32.03 10.12
C LYS A 145 1.55 -32.87 10.33
N TYR A 146 2.34 -32.45 11.31
CA TYR A 146 3.38 -33.30 11.88
C TYR A 146 2.69 -34.57 12.42
N ILE A 147 3.09 -35.72 11.86
CA ILE A 147 2.85 -37.06 12.44
C ILE A 147 4.11 -37.42 13.22
#